data_AF-A0AAN5BYS9-F1
#
_entry.id   AF-A0AAN5BYS9-F1
#
_cell.length_a   1.000
_cell.length_b   1.000
_cell.length_c   1.000
_cell.angle_alpha   90.00
_cell.angle_beta   90.00
_cell.angle_gamma   90.00
#
_symmetry.space_group_name_H-M   'P 1'
#
loop_
_entity.id
_entity.type
_entity.pdbx_description
1 polymer ?
#
loop_
_entity_poly.entity_id
_entity_poly.type
_entity_poly.pdbx_seq_one_letter_code
_entity_poly.pdbx_strand_id
1 'polypeptide(L)'
;MFPLSPVLTDFYNTPENHYWLVTQEPMLCCTILMISSRYHVLPGLGGTSRAYSIHNRLWQHCQHLILRIMLGQEKLSKAKTRHVGSIEALLLMCEWYPRALNFPLENDGWDSDLILTEPDLRDPPAPASEIPMSDRWKEDVVEPTRRSDRMSWMLVSTALALAHELGIFKNDNGKRKDEYDVPGMRSDAEVYLQQLEWRRRRLPSLLYVFANMLASRLGCTSLIPEIPIVNAAEGVTGCPCVDNEWMYFMASWIDLTRLAKEITDTHFPAIARSGDQRRNLGSSEDWDSMLYRWQASRPTLSELHRLLFCYFTC
;
A
#
# COMPACT_ATOMS: atom_id res chain seq x y z
N MET A 1 0.95 15.25 8.28
CA MET A 1 0.54 13.85 7.96
C MET A 1 1.78 12.95 7.84
N PHE A 2 2.95 13.51 7.52
CA PHE A 2 4.20 13.18 8.24
C PHE A 2 3.94 13.45 9.74
N PRO A 3 3.91 12.46 10.65
CA PRO A 3 4.82 11.33 10.74
C PRO A 3 4.15 9.93 10.64
N LEU A 4 3.03 9.76 9.92
CA LEU A 4 2.21 8.53 9.99
C LEU A 4 2.28 7.60 8.76
N SER A 5 2.74 8.07 7.59
CA SER A 5 2.87 7.24 6.39
C SER A 5 3.94 7.79 5.44
N PRO A 6 4.82 6.94 4.88
CA PRO A 6 5.81 7.35 3.88
C PRO A 6 5.20 7.53 2.47
N VAL A 7 3.91 7.25 2.26
CA VAL A 7 3.29 7.26 0.92
C VAL A 7 3.08 8.69 0.42
N LEU A 8 2.48 9.56 1.24
CA LEU A 8 2.14 10.93 0.84
C LEU A 8 3.34 11.88 0.88
N THR A 9 3.22 12.99 0.14
CA THR A 9 4.13 14.15 0.23
C THR A 9 3.42 15.32 0.91
N ASP A 10 4.17 16.27 1.46
CA ASP A 10 3.61 17.46 2.12
C ASP A 10 2.97 18.50 1.17
N PHE A 11 2.97 18.25 -0.14
CA PHE A 11 2.40 19.15 -1.14
C PHE A 11 0.93 19.54 -0.87
N TYR A 12 0.12 18.64 -0.30
CA TYR A 12 -1.28 18.91 0.01
C TYR A 12 -1.52 19.48 1.41
N ASN A 13 -0.47 19.76 2.19
CA ASN A 13 -0.63 20.45 3.47
C ASN A 13 -1.05 21.92 3.27
N THR A 14 -0.68 22.53 2.15
CA THR A 14 -1.08 23.89 1.78
C THR A 14 -2.48 23.91 1.14
N PRO A 15 -3.42 24.73 1.64
CA PRO A 15 -4.79 24.79 1.11
C PRO A 15 -4.89 25.18 -0.37
N GLU A 16 -3.94 25.98 -0.87
CA GLU A 16 -3.89 26.41 -2.27
C GLU A 16 -3.78 25.22 -3.25
N ASN A 17 -3.11 24.15 -2.82
CA ASN A 17 -2.90 22.95 -3.63
C ASN A 17 -4.09 21.98 -3.62
N HIS A 18 -5.11 22.21 -2.77
CA HIS A 18 -6.28 21.33 -2.66
C HIS A 18 -7.12 21.30 -3.93
N TYR A 19 -7.06 22.36 -4.75
CA TYR A 19 -7.70 22.39 -6.06
C TYR A 19 -7.27 21.20 -6.94
N TRP A 20 -5.96 20.92 -6.97
CA TRP A 20 -5.40 19.83 -7.76
C TRP A 20 -5.84 18.46 -7.23
N LEU A 21 -5.86 18.30 -5.90
CA LEU A 21 -6.31 17.07 -5.24
C LEU A 21 -7.76 16.73 -5.59
N VAL A 22 -8.66 17.72 -5.50
CA VAL A 22 -10.10 17.51 -5.73
C VAL A 22 -10.41 17.31 -7.22
N THR A 23 -9.73 18.02 -8.11
CA THR A 23 -10.07 18.01 -9.54
C THR A 23 -9.33 16.96 -10.37
N GLN A 24 -8.08 16.66 -10.03
CA GLN A 24 -7.24 15.73 -10.80
C GLN A 24 -7.14 14.35 -10.14
N GLU A 25 -7.10 14.29 -8.81
CA GLU A 25 -6.82 13.05 -8.06
C GLU A 25 -7.97 12.64 -7.13
N PRO A 26 -9.18 12.36 -7.68
CA PRO A 26 -10.38 12.12 -6.88
C PRO A 26 -10.26 10.91 -5.96
N MET A 27 -9.55 9.87 -6.38
CA MET A 27 -9.37 8.66 -5.57
C MET A 27 -8.50 8.95 -4.35
N LEU A 28 -7.39 9.66 -4.53
CA LEU A 28 -6.52 10.06 -3.43
C LEU A 28 -7.24 10.99 -2.45
N CYS A 29 -7.95 11.98 -2.98
CA CYS A 29 -8.78 12.88 -2.19
C CYS A 29 -9.78 12.09 -1.33
N CYS A 30 -10.52 11.17 -1.94
CA CYS A 30 -11.51 10.34 -1.25
C CYS A 30 -10.85 9.50 -0.15
N THR A 31 -9.71 8.86 -0.42
CA THR A 31 -8.97 8.05 0.57
C THR A 31 -8.47 8.89 1.73
N ILE A 32 -7.89 10.08 1.48
CA ILE A 32 -7.43 10.98 2.55
C ILE A 32 -8.59 11.39 3.44
N LEU A 33 -9.74 11.79 2.87
CA LEU A 33 -10.94 12.15 3.64
C LEU A 33 -11.53 10.94 4.39
N MET A 34 -11.46 9.76 3.79
CA MET A 34 -11.93 8.51 4.38
C MET A 34 -11.10 8.16 5.63
N ILE A 35 -9.77 8.28 5.56
CA ILE A 35 -8.88 8.07 6.71
C ILE A 35 -9.09 9.19 7.74
N SER A 36 -9.15 10.45 7.30
CA SER A 36 -9.31 11.61 8.18
C SER A 36 -10.61 11.56 8.99
N SER A 37 -11.71 11.10 8.40
CA SER A 37 -12.99 10.95 9.10
C SER A 37 -12.95 9.95 10.27
N ARG A 38 -11.93 9.10 10.37
CA ARG A 38 -11.74 8.23 11.53
C ARG A 38 -11.08 8.89 12.72
N TYR A 39 -10.09 9.74 12.43
CA TYR A 39 -9.25 10.36 13.45
C TYR A 39 -9.76 11.73 13.86
N HIS A 40 -10.66 12.31 13.05
CA HIS A 40 -11.29 13.58 13.34
C HIS A 40 -12.73 13.40 13.83
N VAL A 41 -12.97 13.72 15.10
CA VAL A 41 -14.33 13.79 15.65
C VAL A 41 -14.93 15.14 15.27
N LEU A 42 -15.99 15.10 14.47
CA LEU A 42 -16.69 16.31 14.03
C LEU A 42 -17.32 17.03 15.24
N PRO A 43 -17.23 18.37 15.30
CA PRO A 43 -17.81 19.14 16.39
C PRO A 43 -19.34 19.05 16.42
N GLY A 44 -19.92 19.01 17.62
CA GLY A 44 -21.36 18.98 17.86
C GLY A 44 -21.93 17.59 18.21
N LEU A 45 -23.24 17.56 18.51
CA LEU A 45 -23.94 16.33 18.89
C LEU A 45 -23.86 15.27 17.78
N GLY A 46 -23.60 14.02 18.17
CA GLY A 46 -23.46 12.91 17.23
C GLY A 46 -22.26 13.03 16.29
N GLY A 47 -21.22 13.79 16.65
CA GLY A 47 -19.99 13.94 15.88
C GLY A 47 -19.39 12.61 15.40
N THR A 48 -19.28 11.64 16.31
CA THR A 48 -18.76 10.29 16.01
C THR A 48 -19.64 9.51 15.03
N SER A 49 -20.97 9.58 15.18
CA SER A 49 -21.91 8.89 14.27
C SER A 49 -21.86 9.47 12.86
N ARG A 50 -21.80 10.81 12.74
CA ARG A 50 -21.62 11.49 11.45
C ARG A 50 -20.29 11.14 10.80
N ALA A 51 -19.21 11.13 11.58
CA ALA A 51 -17.88 10.75 11.11
C ALA A 51 -17.87 9.29 10.58
N TYR A 52 -18.53 8.37 11.28
CA TYR A 52 -18.73 6.99 10.81
C TYR A 52 -19.54 6.91 9.51
N SER A 53 -20.63 7.66 9.41
CA SER A 53 -21.46 7.73 8.18
C SER A 53 -20.66 8.26 6.98
N ILE A 54 -19.84 9.29 7.20
CA ILE A 54 -18.93 9.84 6.17
C ILE A 54 -17.90 8.79 5.76
N HIS A 55 -17.27 8.12 6.73
CA HIS A 55 -16.32 7.04 6.46
C HIS A 55 -16.94 5.95 5.57
N ASN A 56 -18.14 5.48 5.90
CA ASN A 56 -18.81 4.42 5.15
C ASN A 56 -19.14 4.85 3.71
N ARG A 57 -19.67 6.06 3.53
CA ARG A 57 -19.97 6.61 2.20
C ARG A 57 -18.73 6.80 1.34
N LEU A 58 -17.64 7.29 1.93
CA LEU A 58 -16.37 7.44 1.22
C LEU A 58 -15.74 6.09 0.88
N TRP A 59 -15.86 5.09 1.76
CA TRP A 59 -15.42 3.73 1.47
C TRP A 59 -16.20 3.12 0.31
N GLN A 60 -17.53 3.21 0.32
CA GLN A 60 -18.37 2.79 -0.80
C GLN A 60 -17.93 3.47 -2.10
N HIS A 61 -17.67 4.78 -2.08
CA HIS A 61 -17.15 5.48 -3.26
C HIS A 61 -15.78 4.94 -3.72
N CYS A 62 -14.86 4.68 -2.78
CA CYS A 62 -13.55 4.08 -3.09
C CYS A 62 -13.69 2.69 -3.71
N GLN A 63 -14.60 1.84 -3.22
CA GLN A 63 -14.87 0.53 -3.83
C GLN A 63 -15.31 0.67 -5.30
N HIS A 64 -16.18 1.63 -5.61
CA HIS A 64 -16.57 1.92 -6.99
C HIS A 64 -15.37 2.40 -7.84
N LEU A 65 -14.48 3.22 -7.29
CA LEU A 65 -13.28 3.68 -8.00
C LEU A 65 -12.28 2.54 -8.25
N ILE A 66 -12.08 1.66 -7.26
CA ILE A 66 -11.25 0.44 -7.39
C ILE A 66 -11.82 -0.44 -8.51
N LEU A 67 -13.12 -0.72 -8.47
CA LEU A 67 -13.77 -1.54 -9.51
C LEU A 67 -13.60 -0.92 -10.90
N ARG A 68 -13.76 0.40 -11.03
CA ARG A 68 -13.54 1.10 -12.31
C ARG A 68 -12.11 0.98 -12.81
N ILE A 69 -11.12 1.04 -11.92
CA ILE A 69 -9.71 0.80 -12.26
C ILE A 69 -9.54 -0.63 -12.79
N MET A 70 -10.02 -1.63 -12.04
CA MET A 70 -9.87 -3.04 -12.42
C MET A 70 -10.56 -3.36 -13.76
N LEU A 71 -11.74 -2.78 -14.00
CA LEU A 71 -12.54 -3.05 -15.20
C LEU A 71 -12.18 -2.21 -16.43
N GLY A 72 -11.17 -1.33 -16.39
CA GLY A 72 -10.91 -0.49 -17.56
C GLY A 72 -11.70 0.81 -17.66
N GLN A 73 -12.68 1.06 -16.77
CA GLN A 73 -13.78 2.00 -16.98
C GLN A 73 -13.43 3.47 -16.68
N GLU A 74 -12.61 4.07 -17.53
CA GLU A 74 -12.22 5.46 -17.43
C GLU A 74 -13.27 6.44 -17.97
N LYS A 75 -13.32 7.61 -17.32
CA LYS A 75 -14.08 8.76 -17.83
C LYS A 75 -13.11 9.63 -18.63
N LEU A 76 -13.58 10.19 -19.74
CA LEU A 76 -12.86 11.20 -20.54
C LEU A 76 -12.78 12.58 -19.85
N SER A 77 -12.93 12.63 -18.53
CA SER A 77 -12.91 13.85 -17.71
C SER A 77 -11.52 14.15 -17.16
N LYS A 78 -11.32 15.38 -16.67
CA LYS A 78 -10.09 15.78 -15.95
C LYS A 78 -9.75 14.86 -14.77
N ALA A 79 -10.78 14.38 -14.07
CA ALA A 79 -10.66 13.43 -12.98
C ALA A 79 -10.41 11.99 -13.51
N LYS A 80 -9.16 11.69 -13.84
CA LYS A 80 -8.75 10.36 -14.34
C LYS A 80 -8.59 9.39 -13.18
N THR A 81 -9.06 8.15 -13.38
CA THR A 81 -8.92 7.07 -12.38
C THR A 81 -7.61 6.32 -12.51
N ARG A 82 -6.96 6.28 -13.69
CA ARG A 82 -5.56 5.82 -13.83
C ARG A 82 -4.61 6.99 -13.69
N HIS A 83 -4.26 7.28 -12.45
CA HIS A 83 -3.36 8.37 -12.10
C HIS A 83 -2.37 7.90 -11.03
N VAL A 84 -1.23 8.58 -10.90
CA VAL A 84 -0.21 8.32 -9.87
C VAL A 84 -0.84 8.36 -8.46
N GLY A 85 -1.68 9.37 -8.19
CA GLY A 85 -2.45 9.44 -6.94
C GLY A 85 -3.40 8.27 -6.69
N SER A 86 -3.87 7.56 -7.72
CA SER A 86 -4.66 6.34 -7.51
C SER A 86 -3.80 5.20 -6.97
N ILE A 87 -2.54 5.09 -7.40
CA ILE A 87 -1.59 4.11 -6.85
C ILE A 87 -1.29 4.44 -5.39
N GLU A 88 -1.02 5.70 -5.08
CA GLU A 88 -0.83 6.14 -3.68
C GLU A 88 -2.08 5.89 -2.83
N ALA A 89 -3.27 6.13 -3.38
CA ALA A 89 -4.53 5.86 -2.70
C ALA A 89 -4.72 4.37 -2.39
N LEU A 90 -4.36 3.48 -3.34
CA LEU A 90 -4.38 2.02 -3.13
C LEU A 90 -3.41 1.62 -2.03
N LEU A 91 -2.17 2.14 -2.04
CA LEU A 91 -1.17 1.88 -1.00
C LEU A 91 -1.63 2.38 0.38
N LEU A 92 -2.24 3.57 0.45
CA LEU A 92 -2.81 4.08 1.70
C LEU A 92 -3.94 3.19 2.22
N MET A 93 -4.78 2.61 1.36
CA MET A 93 -5.80 1.66 1.80
C MET A 93 -5.20 0.32 2.27
N CYS A 94 -3.99 -0.03 1.83
CA CYS A 94 -3.26 -1.20 2.30
C CYS A 94 -2.66 -0.98 3.69
N GLU A 95 -2.20 0.24 3.99
CA GLU A 95 -1.75 0.62 5.34
C GLU A 95 -2.93 0.83 6.30
N TRP A 96 -4.02 1.43 5.81
CA TRP A 96 -5.17 1.85 6.61
C TRP A 96 -6.43 1.11 6.20
N TYR A 97 -6.59 -0.10 6.73
CA TYR A 97 -7.72 -0.97 6.41
C TYR A 97 -9.10 -0.33 6.73
N PRO A 98 -10.07 -0.29 5.79
CA PRO A 98 -11.47 0.10 5.98
C PRO A 98 -12.16 -0.58 7.18
N ARG A 99 -12.86 0.15 8.07
CA ARG A 99 -13.56 -0.42 9.24
C ARG A 99 -14.69 -1.33 8.80
N ALA A 100 -15.30 -0.99 7.66
CA ALA A 100 -16.32 -1.79 7.00
C ALA A 100 -15.83 -3.20 6.64
N LEU A 101 -14.51 -3.43 6.56
CA LEU A 101 -13.96 -4.76 6.25
C LEU A 101 -14.02 -5.73 7.43
N ASN A 102 -14.17 -5.22 8.66
CA ASN A 102 -14.32 -6.06 9.84
C ASN A 102 -15.71 -6.70 9.93
N PHE A 103 -16.66 -6.17 9.17
CA PHE A 103 -18.02 -6.66 9.13
C PHE A 103 -18.24 -7.42 7.82
N PRO A 104 -19.05 -8.50 7.84
CA PRO A 104 -19.52 -9.12 6.61
C PRO A 104 -20.25 -8.10 5.75
N LEU A 105 -20.25 -8.33 4.42
CA LEU A 105 -20.89 -7.40 3.51
C LEU A 105 -22.39 -7.35 3.81
N GLU A 106 -23.02 -6.19 3.59
CA GLU A 106 -24.46 -6.01 3.81
C GLU A 106 -25.32 -7.01 3.01
N ASN A 107 -24.75 -7.60 1.95
CA ASN A 107 -25.41 -8.55 1.06
C ASN A 107 -25.13 -10.04 1.41
N ASP A 108 -24.28 -10.31 2.42
CA ASP A 108 -23.95 -11.67 2.88
C ASP A 108 -25.04 -12.27 3.78
N GLY A 109 -26.18 -11.58 3.97
CA GLY A 109 -27.33 -12.10 4.73
C GLY A 109 -27.99 -13.36 4.14
N TRP A 110 -27.50 -13.85 3.00
CA TRP A 110 -27.91 -15.10 2.36
C TRP A 110 -26.92 -16.25 2.59
N ASP A 111 -25.88 -16.03 3.39
CA ASP A 111 -24.89 -17.06 3.71
C ASP A 111 -25.59 -18.22 4.43
N SER A 112 -25.41 -19.44 3.91
CA SER A 112 -26.00 -20.65 4.48
C SER A 112 -25.50 -20.88 5.90
N ASP A 113 -24.28 -20.45 6.22
CA ASP A 113 -23.63 -20.68 7.52
C ASP A 113 -24.30 -19.85 8.64
N LEU A 114 -24.94 -18.72 8.30
CA LEU A 114 -25.73 -17.92 9.25
C LEU A 114 -27.08 -18.58 9.57
N ILE A 115 -27.59 -19.44 8.68
CA ILE A 115 -28.91 -20.09 8.78
C ILE A 115 -28.77 -21.55 9.27
N LEU A 116 -27.68 -22.21 8.89
CA LEU A 116 -27.35 -23.61 9.16
C LEU A 116 -26.02 -23.66 9.91
N THR A 117 -26.08 -23.35 11.19
CA THR A 117 -24.90 -23.26 12.07
C THR A 117 -24.37 -24.62 12.52
N GLU A 118 -25.15 -25.69 12.36
CA GLU A 118 -24.70 -27.04 12.68
C GLU A 118 -24.09 -27.72 11.45
N PRO A 119 -22.88 -28.29 11.56
CA PRO A 119 -22.22 -28.97 10.45
C PRO A 119 -23.06 -30.17 10.00
N ASP A 120 -23.43 -30.17 8.73
CA ASP A 120 -24.14 -31.26 8.09
C ASP A 120 -23.14 -32.31 7.60
N LEU A 121 -23.55 -33.57 7.55
CA LEU A 121 -22.78 -34.66 6.93
C LEU A 121 -22.51 -34.42 5.44
N ARG A 122 -23.26 -33.49 4.82
CA ARG A 122 -23.07 -33.03 3.44
C ARG A 122 -21.94 -32.01 3.29
N ASP A 123 -21.45 -31.42 4.39
CA ASP A 123 -20.44 -30.39 4.32
C ASP A 123 -19.06 -31.01 4.01
N PRO A 124 -18.25 -30.34 3.18
CA PRO A 124 -16.89 -30.80 2.93
C PRO A 124 -16.10 -30.81 4.25
N PRO A 125 -15.27 -31.84 4.50
CA PRO A 125 -14.48 -31.92 5.71
C PRO A 125 -13.60 -30.67 5.84
N ALA A 126 -13.63 -30.04 7.02
CA ALA A 126 -12.83 -28.85 7.29
C ALA A 126 -11.34 -29.12 7.00
N PRO A 127 -10.62 -28.20 6.35
CA PRO A 127 -9.21 -28.38 6.06
C PRO A 127 -8.42 -28.54 7.37
N ALA A 128 -7.51 -29.51 7.42
CA ALA A 128 -6.69 -29.84 8.62
C ALA A 128 -5.81 -28.70 9.14
N SER A 129 -5.76 -27.55 8.44
CA SER A 129 -5.05 -26.33 8.85
C SER A 129 -5.81 -25.46 9.85
N GLU A 130 -7.03 -25.83 10.25
CA GLU A 130 -7.77 -25.09 11.27
C GLU A 130 -7.25 -25.40 12.66
N ILE A 131 -6.44 -24.48 13.18
CA ILE A 131 -5.92 -24.52 14.56
C ILE A 131 -7.12 -24.51 15.52
N PRO A 132 -7.18 -25.40 16.53
CA PRO A 132 -8.23 -25.37 17.54
C PRO A 132 -8.10 -24.08 18.33
N MET A 133 -9.00 -23.15 18.07
CA MET A 133 -9.04 -21.80 18.63
C MET A 133 -10.47 -21.53 19.06
N SER A 134 -10.67 -20.72 20.09
CA SER A 134 -12.03 -20.32 20.48
C SER A 134 -12.72 -19.66 19.30
N ASP A 135 -13.92 -20.14 18.95
CA ASP A 135 -14.68 -19.67 17.79
C ASP A 135 -14.82 -18.14 17.78
N ARG A 136 -15.04 -17.53 18.96
CA ARG A 136 -15.11 -16.08 19.10
C ARG A 136 -13.83 -15.34 18.70
N TRP A 137 -12.65 -15.86 19.04
CA TRP A 137 -11.39 -15.23 18.64
C TRP A 137 -11.10 -15.45 17.14
N LYS A 138 -11.49 -16.61 16.60
CA LYS A 138 -11.41 -16.89 15.16
C LYS A 138 -12.24 -15.86 14.38
N GLU A 139 -13.47 -15.61 14.81
CA GLU A 139 -14.40 -14.65 14.20
C GLU A 139 -14.00 -13.18 14.40
N ASP A 140 -13.61 -12.78 15.61
CA ASP A 140 -13.36 -11.37 15.95
C ASP A 140 -11.99 -10.86 15.46
N VAL A 141 -10.99 -11.74 15.31
CA VAL A 141 -9.60 -11.35 15.06
C VAL A 141 -9.02 -12.00 13.81
N VAL A 142 -9.12 -13.33 13.69
CA VAL A 142 -8.44 -14.06 12.60
C VAL A 142 -9.09 -13.78 11.25
N GLU A 143 -10.40 -13.91 11.14
CA GLU A 143 -11.10 -13.72 9.87
C GLU A 143 -11.05 -12.28 9.34
N PRO A 144 -11.23 -11.22 10.17
CA PRO A 144 -11.00 -9.84 9.76
C PRO A 144 -9.56 -9.60 9.26
N THR A 145 -8.56 -10.16 9.93
CA THR A 145 -7.15 -10.03 9.55
C THR A 145 -6.85 -10.75 8.23
N ARG A 146 -7.39 -11.95 8.03
CA ARG A 146 -7.27 -12.67 6.74
C ARG A 146 -7.95 -11.91 5.60
N ARG A 147 -9.13 -11.36 5.84
CA ARG A 147 -9.86 -10.56 4.85
C ARG A 147 -9.10 -9.29 4.48
N SER A 148 -8.49 -8.64 5.47
CA SER A 148 -7.68 -7.44 5.29
C SER A 148 -6.41 -7.72 4.48
N ASP A 149 -5.72 -8.83 4.76
CA ASP A 149 -4.52 -9.20 4.01
C ASP A 149 -4.82 -9.60 2.57
N ARG A 150 -5.90 -10.36 2.34
CA ARG A 150 -6.36 -10.70 0.99
C ARG A 150 -6.72 -9.44 0.19
N MET A 151 -7.43 -8.50 0.82
CA MET A 151 -7.77 -7.23 0.18
C MET A 151 -6.50 -6.45 -0.18
N SER A 152 -5.60 -6.23 0.79
CA SER A 152 -4.36 -5.49 0.55
C SER A 152 -3.49 -6.11 -0.54
N TRP A 153 -3.43 -7.45 -0.60
CA TRP A 153 -2.73 -8.14 -1.69
C TRP A 153 -3.33 -7.83 -3.06
N MET A 154 -4.65 -7.87 -3.18
CA MET A 154 -5.35 -7.53 -4.42
C MET A 154 -5.16 -6.05 -4.79
N LEU A 155 -5.20 -5.15 -3.81
CA LEU A 155 -4.98 -3.72 -4.03
C LEU A 155 -3.54 -3.42 -4.48
N VAL A 156 -2.53 -4.02 -3.84
CA VAL A 156 -1.12 -3.88 -4.26
C VAL A 156 -0.88 -4.49 -5.63
N SER A 157 -1.49 -5.64 -5.94
CA SER A 157 -1.42 -6.25 -7.28
C SER A 157 -2.00 -5.32 -8.34
N THR A 158 -3.14 -4.69 -8.04
CA THR A 158 -3.78 -3.70 -8.92
C THR A 158 -2.92 -2.45 -9.07
N ALA A 159 -2.33 -1.97 -7.97
CA ALA A 159 -1.42 -0.84 -7.96
C ALA A 159 -0.15 -1.10 -8.80
N LEU A 160 0.37 -2.33 -8.74
CA LEU A 160 1.51 -2.77 -9.54
C LEU A 160 1.15 -2.82 -11.03
N ALA A 161 -0.01 -3.37 -11.39
CA ALA A 161 -0.50 -3.38 -12.77
C ALA A 161 -0.65 -1.96 -13.33
N LEU A 162 -1.25 -1.04 -12.56
CA LEU A 162 -1.33 0.38 -12.91
C LEU A 162 0.05 1.03 -13.06
N ALA A 163 1.01 0.69 -12.19
CA ALA A 163 2.36 1.23 -12.26
C ALA A 163 3.09 0.80 -13.56
N HIS A 164 2.87 -0.44 -14.01
CA HIS A 164 3.36 -0.92 -15.30
C HIS A 164 2.67 -0.21 -16.47
N GLU A 165 1.35 -0.02 -16.42
CA GLU A 165 0.58 0.69 -17.44
C GLU A 165 1.05 2.14 -17.61
N LEU A 166 1.24 2.87 -16.50
CA LEU A 166 1.73 4.25 -16.52
C LEU A 166 3.21 4.36 -16.90
N GLY A 167 3.93 3.22 -16.92
CA GLY A 167 5.36 3.13 -17.24
C GLY A 167 6.24 3.70 -16.14
N ILE A 168 5.91 3.49 -14.87
CA ILE A 168 6.65 4.02 -13.71
C ILE A 168 8.05 3.40 -13.61
N PHE A 169 8.18 2.13 -13.99
CA PHE A 169 9.46 1.40 -13.95
C PHE A 169 10.37 1.66 -15.17
N LYS A 170 9.88 2.39 -16.18
CA LYS A 170 10.70 2.71 -17.35
C LYS A 170 11.65 3.85 -16.97
N ASN A 171 12.96 3.55 -17.00
CA ASN A 171 14.02 4.53 -16.78
C ASN A 171 14.17 5.40 -18.04
N ASP A 172 13.18 6.26 -18.29
CA ASP A 172 13.16 7.07 -19.50
C ASP A 172 14.06 8.29 -19.27
N ASN A 173 15.34 8.13 -19.62
CA ASN A 173 16.26 9.25 -19.84
C ASN A 173 15.80 10.12 -21.03
N GLY A 174 14.77 9.66 -21.79
CA GLY A 174 14.07 10.40 -22.81
C GLY A 174 12.98 11.29 -22.21
N LYS A 175 13.20 12.61 -22.31
CA LYS A 175 12.29 13.68 -21.90
C LYS A 175 10.82 13.40 -22.26
N ARG A 176 9.98 13.07 -21.27
CA ARG A 176 8.52 13.36 -21.32
C ARG A 176 8.20 14.85 -21.17
N LYS A 177 9.20 15.72 -21.34
CA LYS A 177 9.05 17.18 -21.29
C LYS A 177 8.19 17.68 -22.46
N ASP A 178 8.23 16.96 -23.57
CA ASP A 178 7.58 17.35 -24.83
C ASP A 178 6.05 17.15 -24.83
N GLU A 179 5.47 16.42 -23.86
CA GLU A 179 4.01 16.20 -23.78
C GLU A 179 3.28 17.31 -22.98
N TYR A 180 4.02 18.12 -22.20
CA TYR A 180 3.45 19.15 -21.31
C TYR A 180 3.99 20.57 -21.56
N ASP A 181 4.96 20.77 -22.45
CA ASP A 181 5.42 22.08 -22.91
C ASP A 181 4.36 22.75 -23.81
N VAL A 182 3.22 23.11 -23.22
CA VAL A 182 2.20 23.95 -23.86
C VAL A 182 2.55 25.41 -23.56
N PRO A 183 2.85 26.25 -24.57
CA PRO A 183 3.13 27.66 -24.35
C PRO A 183 1.95 28.35 -23.65
N GLY A 184 2.17 28.90 -22.45
CA GLY A 184 1.15 29.60 -21.66
C GLY A 184 0.64 28.87 -20.40
N MET A 185 1.27 27.78 -19.98
CA MET A 185 0.95 27.11 -18.71
C MET A 185 1.16 28.05 -17.52
N ARG A 186 0.20 28.11 -16.58
CA ARG A 186 0.34 28.86 -15.32
C ARG A 186 1.46 28.24 -14.47
N SER A 187 2.23 29.07 -13.75
CA SER A 187 3.29 28.64 -12.82
C SER A 187 2.82 27.55 -11.85
N ASP A 188 1.58 27.65 -11.37
CA ASP A 188 1.00 26.72 -10.38
C ASP A 188 0.85 25.29 -10.95
N ALA A 189 0.60 25.17 -12.27
CA ALA A 189 0.47 23.88 -12.93
C ALA A 189 1.83 23.23 -13.21
N GLU A 190 2.87 24.03 -13.48
CA GLU A 190 4.24 23.53 -13.61
C GLU A 190 4.74 22.94 -12.29
N VAL A 191 4.48 23.61 -11.16
CA VAL A 191 4.80 23.10 -9.82
C VAL A 191 4.06 21.78 -9.54
N TYR A 192 2.78 21.68 -9.90
CA TYR A 192 2.01 20.43 -9.77
C TYR A 192 2.61 19.28 -10.61
N LEU A 193 3.00 19.53 -11.86
CA LEU A 193 3.61 18.53 -12.74
C LEU A 193 4.98 18.09 -12.24
N GLN A 194 5.80 19.02 -11.75
CA GLN A 194 7.09 18.70 -11.13
C GLN A 194 6.89 17.79 -9.90
N GLN A 195 5.89 18.12 -9.06
CA GLN A 195 5.57 17.30 -7.89
C GLN A 195 5.04 15.92 -8.27
N LEU A 196 4.24 15.83 -9.34
CA LEU A 196 3.71 14.56 -9.85
C LEU A 196 4.84 13.64 -10.31
N GLU A 197 5.81 14.17 -11.04
CA GLU A 197 7.00 13.43 -11.47
C GLU A 197 7.84 12.98 -10.27
N TRP A 198 7.94 13.80 -9.24
CA TRP A 198 8.64 13.45 -8.00
C TRP A 198 7.94 12.30 -7.27
N ARG A 199 6.61 12.38 -7.11
CA ARG A 199 5.79 11.31 -6.53
C ARG A 199 5.90 10.01 -7.31
N ARG A 200 5.92 10.10 -8.64
CA ARG A 200 6.11 8.96 -9.53
C ARG A 200 7.43 8.22 -9.28
N ARG A 201 8.53 8.93 -9.05
CA ARG A 201 9.86 8.33 -8.77
C ARG A 201 9.92 7.60 -7.43
N ARG A 202 9.07 7.97 -6.47
CA ARG A 202 9.00 7.32 -5.14
C ARG A 202 8.25 5.99 -5.17
N LEU A 203 7.30 5.83 -6.10
CA LEU A 203 6.39 4.69 -6.15
C LEU A 203 7.06 3.32 -6.30
N PRO A 204 8.13 3.12 -7.11
CA PRO A 204 8.81 1.82 -7.21
C PRO A 204 9.30 1.29 -5.86
N SER A 205 9.94 2.16 -5.06
CA SER A 205 10.45 1.82 -3.73
C SER A 205 9.33 1.43 -2.77
N LEU A 206 8.22 2.18 -2.79
CA LEU A 206 7.05 1.89 -1.97
C LEU A 206 6.42 0.56 -2.39
N LEU A 207 6.12 0.37 -3.68
CA LEU A 207 5.52 -0.85 -4.21
C LEU A 207 6.36 -2.09 -3.89
N TYR A 208 7.70 -1.98 -3.97
CA TYR A 208 8.61 -3.05 -3.58
C TYR A 208 8.42 -3.45 -2.12
N VAL A 209 8.44 -2.48 -1.20
CA VAL A 209 8.24 -2.73 0.24
C VAL A 209 6.89 -3.38 0.50
N PHE A 210 5.80 -2.77 0.01
CA PHE A 210 4.44 -3.23 0.27
C PHE A 210 4.18 -4.64 -0.28
N ALA A 211 4.63 -4.91 -1.51
CA ALA A 211 4.42 -6.22 -2.12
C ALA A 211 5.19 -7.32 -1.37
N ASN A 212 6.45 -7.09 -0.99
CA ASN A 212 7.22 -8.11 -0.28
C ASN A 212 6.72 -8.32 1.16
N MET A 213 6.33 -7.25 1.86
CA MET A 213 5.77 -7.35 3.21
C MET A 213 4.43 -8.12 3.22
N LEU A 214 3.56 -7.89 2.23
CA LEU A 214 2.31 -8.65 2.12
C LEU A 214 2.55 -10.09 1.65
N ALA A 215 3.49 -10.31 0.73
CA ALA A 215 3.86 -11.63 0.26
C ALA A 215 4.38 -12.51 1.41
N SER A 216 5.27 -11.96 2.25
CA SER A 216 5.80 -12.68 3.42
C SER A 216 4.71 -13.02 4.45
N ARG A 217 3.75 -12.11 4.67
CA ARG A 217 2.61 -12.36 5.57
C ARG A 217 1.65 -13.45 5.07
N LEU A 218 1.44 -13.51 3.75
CA LEU A 218 0.55 -14.50 3.12
C LEU A 218 1.25 -15.82 2.75
N GLY A 219 2.58 -15.91 2.92
CA GLY A 219 3.37 -17.06 2.46
C GLY A 219 3.36 -17.23 0.94
N CYS A 220 3.12 -16.16 0.20
CA CYS A 220 3.06 -16.15 -1.26
C CYS A 220 4.41 -15.75 -1.87
N THR A 221 4.73 -16.21 -3.08
CA THR A 221 5.89 -15.71 -3.82
C THR A 221 5.69 -14.24 -4.19
N SER A 222 6.69 -13.40 -3.94
CA SER A 222 6.64 -11.97 -4.29
C SER A 222 6.30 -11.77 -5.76
N LEU A 223 5.29 -10.94 -6.04
CA LEU A 223 4.78 -10.63 -7.39
C LEU A 223 5.74 -9.76 -8.21
N ILE A 224 6.77 -9.21 -7.58
CA ILE A 224 7.66 -8.25 -8.22
C ILE A 224 8.89 -8.99 -8.76
N PRO A 225 9.09 -9.05 -10.10
CA PRO A 225 10.38 -9.44 -10.65
C PRO A 225 11.42 -8.42 -10.19
N GLU A 226 12.60 -8.89 -9.77
CA GLU A 226 13.72 -8.10 -9.23
C GLU A 226 13.87 -6.77 -9.98
N ILE A 227 13.23 -5.73 -9.46
CA ILE A 227 13.32 -4.40 -10.06
C ILE A 227 14.77 -3.99 -9.81
N PRO A 228 15.53 -3.57 -10.84
CA PRO A 228 16.75 -2.84 -10.58
C PRO A 228 16.30 -1.62 -9.79
N ILE A 229 16.54 -1.64 -8.48
CA ILE A 229 16.27 -0.51 -7.59
C ILE A 229 17.02 0.62 -8.25
N VAL A 230 16.28 1.45 -9.00
CA VAL A 230 16.83 2.68 -9.56
C VAL A 230 17.30 3.38 -8.32
N ASN A 231 18.63 3.51 -8.20
CA ASN A 231 19.24 4.25 -7.12
C ASN A 231 18.51 5.58 -7.10
N ALA A 232 17.62 5.79 -6.12
CA ALA A 232 16.83 7.01 -6.04
C ALA A 232 17.73 8.26 -5.97
N ALA A 233 19.03 8.05 -5.72
CA ALA A 233 20.10 9.01 -5.76
C ALA A 233 20.64 9.36 -7.17
N GLU A 234 20.60 8.46 -8.16
CA GLU A 234 21.18 8.68 -9.50
C GLU A 234 20.20 9.44 -10.41
N GLY A 235 20.04 10.74 -10.15
CA GLY A 235 19.25 11.66 -10.99
C GLY A 235 18.67 12.88 -10.29
N VAL A 236 18.94 13.07 -9.00
CA VAL A 236 18.35 14.15 -8.17
C VAL A 236 19.29 15.35 -8.08
N THR A 237 19.68 15.92 -9.22
CA THR A 237 20.50 17.15 -9.26
C THR A 237 19.70 18.41 -9.65
N GLY A 238 18.37 18.41 -9.51
CA GLY A 238 17.57 19.54 -10.01
C GLY A 238 16.15 19.72 -9.48
N CYS A 239 15.80 19.21 -8.28
CA CYS A 239 14.50 19.51 -7.67
C CYS A 239 14.71 19.98 -6.22
N PRO A 240 14.30 21.20 -5.84
CA PRO A 240 14.63 21.79 -4.53
C PRO A 240 13.86 21.19 -3.34
N CYS A 241 12.96 20.23 -3.56
CA CYS A 241 12.15 19.56 -2.53
C CYS A 241 12.74 18.22 -2.06
N VAL A 242 14.07 18.07 -2.05
CA VAL A 242 14.72 16.81 -1.67
C VAL A 242 14.50 16.54 -0.18
N ASP A 243 13.52 15.72 0.13
CA ASP A 243 13.38 15.10 1.44
C ASP A 243 14.41 13.97 1.54
N ASN A 244 15.68 14.36 1.70
CA ASN A 244 16.81 13.45 1.85
C ASN A 244 16.54 12.42 2.95
N GLU A 245 15.84 12.82 4.01
CA GLU A 245 15.45 11.96 5.12
C GLU A 245 14.53 10.83 4.66
N TRP A 246 13.52 11.13 3.84
CA TRP A 246 12.65 10.11 3.25
C TRP A 246 13.44 9.11 2.39
N MET A 247 14.40 9.58 1.59
CA MET A 247 15.21 8.68 0.75
C MET A 247 16.09 7.75 1.58
N TYR A 248 16.77 8.26 2.61
CA TYR A 248 17.54 7.42 3.53
C TYR A 248 16.66 6.43 4.29
N PHE A 249 15.48 6.88 4.75
CA PHE A 249 14.50 6.02 5.41
C PHE A 249 14.04 4.88 4.48
N MET A 250 13.67 5.19 3.25
CA MET A 250 13.22 4.19 2.28
C MET A 250 14.33 3.25 1.83
N ALA A 251 15.57 3.73 1.68
CA ALA A 251 16.72 2.87 1.39
C ALA A 251 16.92 1.84 2.50
N SER A 252 16.91 2.29 3.75
CA SER A 252 16.98 1.41 4.93
C SER A 252 15.81 0.42 4.96
N TRP A 253 14.60 0.83 4.57
CA TRP A 253 13.42 -0.05 4.54
C TRP A 253 13.49 -1.10 3.42
N ILE A 254 14.02 -0.73 2.25
CA ILE A 254 14.27 -1.65 1.15
C ILE A 254 15.29 -2.70 1.57
N ASP A 255 16.38 -2.29 2.21
CA ASP A 255 17.42 -3.22 2.67
C ASP A 255 16.87 -4.20 3.71
N LEU A 256 16.08 -3.74 4.68
CA LEU A 256 15.41 -4.61 5.65
C LEU A 256 14.45 -5.59 4.96
N THR A 257 13.67 -5.11 3.99
CA THR A 257 12.73 -5.95 3.25
C THR A 257 13.46 -6.99 2.40
N ARG A 258 14.62 -6.64 1.83
CA ARG A 258 15.48 -7.58 1.09
C ARG A 258 16.01 -8.66 2.00
N LEU A 259 16.57 -8.29 3.18
CA LEU A 259 17.01 -9.25 4.19
C LEU A 259 15.89 -10.19 4.61
N ALA A 260 14.70 -9.65 4.91
CA ALA A 260 13.54 -10.45 5.31
C ALA A 260 13.09 -11.42 4.20
N LYS A 261 13.13 -10.97 2.94
CA LYS A 261 12.84 -11.81 1.78
C LYS A 261 13.86 -12.96 1.65
N GLU A 262 15.15 -12.67 1.74
CA GLU A 262 16.21 -13.69 1.62
C GLU A 262 16.12 -14.74 2.75
N ILE A 263 15.81 -14.31 3.97
CA ILE A 263 15.54 -15.22 5.09
C ILE A 263 14.29 -16.06 4.83
N THR A 264 13.21 -15.46 4.32
CA THR A 264 11.97 -16.20 4.03
C THR A 264 12.19 -17.22 2.91
N ASP A 265 12.89 -16.85 1.84
CA ASP A 265 13.17 -17.74 0.71
C ASP A 265 14.10 -18.91 1.11
N THR A 266 15.01 -18.70 2.07
CA THR A 266 15.91 -19.76 2.57
C THR A 266 15.22 -20.73 3.54
N HIS A 267 14.36 -20.23 4.44
CA HIS A 267 13.71 -21.06 5.45
C HIS A 267 12.36 -21.63 5.03
N PHE A 268 11.62 -20.94 4.16
CA PHE A 268 10.26 -21.28 3.75
C PHE A 268 10.09 -21.17 2.22
N PRO A 269 10.75 -22.04 1.43
CA PRO A 269 10.60 -22.03 -0.01
C PRO A 269 9.15 -22.34 -0.40
N ALA A 270 8.47 -21.37 -1.02
CA ALA A 270 7.05 -21.43 -1.37
C ALA A 270 6.68 -22.58 -2.35
N ILE A 271 7.67 -23.20 -2.99
CA ILE A 271 7.50 -24.39 -3.83
C ILE A 271 8.59 -25.37 -3.44
N ALA A 272 8.22 -26.51 -2.84
CA ALA A 272 9.09 -27.67 -2.78
C ALA A 272 9.38 -28.08 -4.23
N ARG A 273 10.49 -27.62 -4.80
CA ARG A 273 11.00 -28.11 -6.07
C ARG A 273 11.33 -29.59 -5.86
N SER A 274 10.35 -30.44 -6.16
CA SER A 274 10.54 -31.88 -6.29
C SER A 274 11.62 -32.10 -7.34
N GLY A 275 12.74 -32.69 -6.93
CA GLY A 275 13.89 -32.93 -7.79
C GLY A 275 15.04 -31.99 -7.48
N ASP A 276 15.83 -32.39 -6.49
CA ASP A 276 17.28 -32.27 -6.51
C ASP A 276 17.84 -30.85 -6.67
N GLN A 277 17.92 -30.12 -5.55
CA GLN A 277 19.03 -29.21 -5.30
C GLN A 277 19.08 -28.84 -3.82
N ARG A 278 19.80 -29.67 -3.07
CA ARG A 278 20.58 -29.24 -1.91
C ARG A 278 21.66 -28.27 -2.43
N ARG A 279 21.25 -27.12 -2.99
CA ARG A 279 22.14 -26.03 -3.38
C ARG A 279 22.62 -25.42 -2.08
N ASN A 280 23.82 -25.83 -1.68
CA ASN A 280 24.73 -25.16 -0.75
C ASN A 280 24.02 -24.31 0.31
N LEU A 281 23.86 -24.87 1.52
CA LEU A 281 23.77 -24.10 2.77
C LEU A 281 25.05 -23.24 2.90
N GLY A 282 25.12 -22.15 2.14
CA GLY A 282 26.05 -21.06 2.36
C GLY A 282 25.43 -20.09 3.35
N SER A 283 26.18 -19.77 4.40
CA SER A 283 26.02 -18.61 5.27
C SER A 283 24.73 -18.45 6.07
N SER A 284 24.39 -19.43 6.92
CA SER A 284 23.51 -19.17 8.07
C SER A 284 24.13 -18.17 9.08
N GLU A 285 25.42 -17.83 8.95
CA GLU A 285 26.19 -17.08 9.95
C GLU A 285 26.32 -15.56 9.67
N ASP A 286 25.86 -15.04 8.52
CA ASP A 286 26.05 -13.60 8.20
C ASP A 286 24.81 -12.71 8.41
N TRP A 287 23.62 -13.28 8.67
CA TRP A 287 22.38 -12.49 8.85
C TRP A 287 22.46 -11.55 10.04
N ASP A 288 22.96 -12.03 11.17
CA ASP A 288 23.14 -11.21 12.36
C ASP A 288 24.10 -10.05 12.06
N SER A 289 25.18 -10.30 11.33
CA SER A 289 26.14 -9.26 10.94
C SER A 289 25.52 -8.23 9.98
N MET A 290 24.66 -8.67 9.04
CA MET A 290 23.93 -7.78 8.13
C MET A 290 22.87 -6.96 8.87
N LEU A 291 22.15 -7.56 9.83
CA LEU A 291 21.21 -6.87 10.71
C LEU A 291 21.92 -5.87 11.63
N TYR A 292 23.08 -6.23 12.18
CA TYR A 292 23.91 -5.31 12.98
C TYR A 292 24.43 -4.15 12.12
N ARG A 293 24.89 -4.42 10.89
CA ARG A 293 25.29 -3.37 9.93
C ARG A 293 24.13 -2.44 9.59
N TRP A 294 22.96 -3.01 9.30
CA TRP A 294 21.74 -2.24 9.07
C TRP A 294 21.37 -1.40 10.28
N GLN A 295 21.37 -1.99 11.48
CA GLN A 295 21.05 -1.31 12.74
C GLN A 295 22.02 -0.15 13.03
N ALA A 296 23.32 -0.33 12.73
CA ALA A 296 24.33 0.72 12.87
C ALA A 296 24.17 1.85 11.83
N SER A 297 23.71 1.52 10.62
CA SER A 297 23.40 2.47 9.55
C SER A 297 22.03 3.13 9.69
N ARG A 298 21.23 2.70 10.68
CA ARG A 298 19.84 3.15 10.84
C ARG A 298 19.83 4.67 11.07
N PRO A 299 19.05 5.44 10.31
CA PRO A 299 18.85 6.85 10.61
C PRO A 299 18.26 6.98 12.02
N THR A 300 18.94 7.71 12.91
CA THR A 300 18.46 8.01 14.27
C THR A 300 17.28 8.96 14.15
N LEU A 301 16.09 8.39 13.98
CA LEU A 301 14.84 9.12 13.88
C LEU A 301 14.38 9.50 15.28
N SER A 302 14.83 10.65 15.76
CA SER A 302 14.57 11.18 17.11
C SER A 302 13.09 11.44 17.42
N GLU A 303 12.17 11.34 16.45
CA GLU A 303 10.73 11.59 16.65
C GLU A 303 9.79 10.42 16.29
N LEU A 304 10.32 9.24 15.90
CA LEU A 304 9.51 8.13 15.38
C LEU A 304 9.27 6.96 16.36
N HIS A 305 9.06 7.26 17.64
CA HIS A 305 8.48 6.27 18.56
C HIS A 305 7.05 5.83 18.18
N ARG A 306 6.46 6.36 17.10
CA ARG A 306 5.07 6.08 16.67
C ARG A 306 4.92 5.26 15.38
N LEU A 307 5.94 5.13 14.52
CA LEU A 307 5.78 4.39 13.25
C LEU A 307 5.96 2.88 13.37
N LEU A 308 6.82 2.41 14.29
CA LEU A 308 7.08 0.98 14.46
C LEU A 308 5.94 0.24 15.18
N PHE A 309 5.12 0.95 15.97
CA PHE A 309 3.99 0.32 16.65
C PHE A 309 2.91 -0.15 15.67
N CYS A 310 2.62 0.57 14.59
CA CYS A 310 1.56 0.14 13.65
C CYS A 310 1.95 -1.05 12.76
N TYR A 311 3.24 -1.27 12.49
CA TYR A 311 3.67 -2.33 11.56
C TYR A 311 3.95 -3.68 12.25
N PHE A 312 4.14 -3.70 13.56
CA PHE A 312 4.41 -4.92 14.34
C PHE A 312 3.32 -5.30 15.34
N THR A 313 2.29 -4.47 15.55
CA THR A 313 1.09 -4.87 16.29
C THR A 313 -0.13 -4.85 15.38
N CYS A 314 -0.28 -5.92 14.61
CA CYS A 314 -1.58 -6.44 14.18
C CYS A 314 -1.51 -7.96 14.30
#